data_AF-A0A0M2U8E2-F1
#
_entry.id   AF-A0A0M2U8E2-F1
#
_cell.length_a   1.000
_cell.length_b   1.000
_cell.length_c   1.000
_cell.angle_alpha   90.00
_cell.angle_beta   90.00
_cell.angle_gamma   90.00
#
_symmetry.space_group_name_H-M   'P 1'
#
loop_
_entity.id
_entity.type
_entity.pdbx_description
1 polymer ?
#
loop_
_entity_poly.entity_id
_entity_poly.type
_entity_poly.pdbx_seq_one_letter_code
_entity_poly.pdbx_strand_id
1 'polypeptide(L)'
;MRFTMFMMGQGLLFALFLSMAYLLGNAEETGAIIAINALTFIPASWIITLWIRGESHLLVNVLSVTLSFNLVTYLLQTPLGIPWPSALKLALDFVLVAALTLMGIYLGMRWPKREES
;
A
#
# COMPACT_ATOMS: atom_id res chain seq x y z
N MET A 1 -8.80 12.51 6.89
CA MET A 1 -7.38 12.80 6.59
C MET A 1 -7.28 14.00 5.66
N ARG A 2 -6.29 14.89 5.84
CA ARG A 2 -6.05 16.04 4.93
C ARG A 2 -5.49 15.57 3.58
N PHE A 3 -5.82 16.27 2.50
CA PHE A 3 -5.37 15.94 1.14
C PHE A 3 -3.83 15.84 1.04
N THR A 4 -3.09 16.76 1.66
CA THR A 4 -1.61 16.71 1.67
C THR A 4 -1.07 15.41 2.26
N MET A 5 -1.65 14.94 3.38
CA MET A 5 -1.24 13.67 4.01
C MET A 5 -1.60 12.47 3.12
N PHE A 6 -2.75 12.52 2.45
CA PHE A 6 -3.12 11.52 1.45
C PHE A 6 -2.08 11.45 0.33
N MET A 7 -1.69 12.60 -0.24
CA MET A 7 -0.68 12.68 -1.31
C MET A 7 0.70 12.23 -0.85
N MET A 8 1.10 12.53 0.40
CA MET A 8 2.34 12.01 0.97
C MET A 8 2.30 10.48 1.13
N GLY A 9 1.14 9.92 1.53
CA GLY A 9 0.93 8.47 1.57
C GLY A 9 1.02 7.82 0.19
N GLN A 10 0.44 8.44 -0.85
CA GLN A 10 0.60 8.00 -2.24
C GLN A 10 2.08 8.03 -2.67
N GLY A 11 2.80 9.11 -2.34
CA GLY A 11 4.23 9.24 -2.65
C GLY A 11 5.09 8.19 -1.96
N LEU A 12 4.81 7.89 -0.70
CA LEU A 12 5.48 6.82 0.04
C LEU A 12 5.26 5.45 -0.62
N LEU A 13 4.01 5.13 -0.96
CA LEU A 13 3.67 3.89 -1.65
C LEU A 13 4.39 3.80 -3.00
N PHE A 14 4.42 4.89 -3.77
CA PHE A 14 5.12 4.93 -5.06
C PHE A 14 6.63 4.69 -4.91
N ALA A 15 7.27 5.35 -3.94
CA ALA A 15 8.70 5.20 -3.69
C ALA A 15 9.05 3.76 -3.26
N LEU A 16 8.24 3.16 -2.37
CA LEU A 16 8.42 1.78 -1.95
C LEU A 16 8.17 0.79 -3.09
N PHE A 17 7.09 1.00 -3.85
CA PHE A 17 6.75 0.17 -5.01
C PHE A 17 7.89 0.16 -6.04
N LEU A 18 8.40 1.33 -6.45
CA LEU A 18 9.53 1.44 -7.37
C LEU A 18 10.79 0.80 -6.81
N SER A 19 11.07 1.00 -5.52
CA SER A 19 12.25 0.43 -4.87
C SER A 19 12.17 -1.09 -4.83
N MET A 20 11.02 -1.67 -4.50
CA MET A 20 10.81 -3.11 -4.50
C MET A 20 10.81 -3.70 -5.90
N ALA A 21 10.20 -3.02 -6.87
CA ALA A 21 10.25 -3.42 -8.27
C ALA A 21 11.68 -3.40 -8.83
N TYR A 22 12.52 -2.44 -8.43
CA TYR A 22 13.94 -2.38 -8.80
C TYR A 22 14.74 -3.52 -8.16
N LEU A 23 14.51 -3.81 -6.86
CA LEU A 23 15.27 -4.82 -6.12
C LEU A 23 14.90 -6.27 -6.47
N LEU A 24 13.61 -6.52 -6.73
CA LEU A 24 13.07 -7.86 -7.00
C LEU A 24 12.83 -8.11 -8.50
N GLY A 25 13.45 -7.27 -9.36
CA GLY A 25 13.16 -7.13 -10.78
C GLY A 25 12.86 -8.43 -11.56
N ASN A 26 11.93 -8.32 -12.51
CA ASN A 26 11.54 -9.32 -13.53
C ASN A 26 11.31 -10.77 -13.06
N ALA A 27 11.18 -11.03 -11.75
CA ALA A 27 10.74 -12.33 -11.29
C ALA A 27 9.24 -12.47 -11.64
N GLU A 28 8.96 -13.15 -12.75
CA GLU A 28 7.60 -13.47 -13.21
C GLU A 28 6.89 -14.49 -12.32
N GLU A 29 7.58 -15.01 -11.30
CA GLU A 29 7.04 -15.97 -10.37
C GLU A 29 6.05 -15.31 -9.40
N THR A 30 4.91 -15.99 -9.16
CA THR A 30 3.87 -15.56 -8.22
C THR A 30 4.42 -15.14 -6.85
N GLY A 31 5.51 -15.77 -6.39
CA GLY A 31 6.17 -15.43 -5.14
C GLY A 31 6.77 -14.02 -5.11
N ALA A 32 7.31 -13.53 -6.23
CA ALA A 32 7.90 -12.20 -6.31
C ALA A 32 6.84 -11.09 -6.30
N ILE A 33 5.70 -11.31 -6.96
CA ILE A 33 4.56 -10.38 -6.92
C ILE A 33 4.05 -10.24 -5.49
N ILE A 34 3.90 -11.36 -4.76
CA ILE A 34 3.49 -11.36 -3.36
C ILE A 34 4.53 -10.63 -2.50
N ALA A 35 5.83 -10.87 -2.73
CA ALA A 35 6.91 -10.21 -2.00
C ALA A 35 6.94 -8.70 -2.23
N ILE A 36 6.82 -8.24 -3.48
CA ILE A 36 6.76 -6.81 -3.84
C ILE A 36 5.57 -6.15 -3.14
N ASN A 37 4.39 -6.77 -3.21
CA ASN A 37 3.20 -6.26 -2.55
C ASN A 37 3.36 -6.20 -1.03
N ALA A 38 3.87 -7.27 -0.41
CA ALA A 38 4.09 -7.31 1.04
C ALA A 38 5.09 -6.23 1.50
N LEU A 39 6.22 -6.11 0.81
CA LEU A 39 7.27 -5.14 1.12
C LEU A 39 6.91 -3.70 0.73
N THR A 40 5.84 -3.50 -0.03
CA THR A 40 5.30 -2.17 -0.32
C THR A 40 4.22 -1.81 0.70
N PHE A 41 3.16 -2.62 0.77
CA PHE A 41 1.94 -2.26 1.49
C PHE A 41 2.06 -2.41 3.01
N ILE A 42 2.79 -3.39 3.54
CA ILE A 42 2.98 -3.54 4.99
C ILE A 42 3.74 -2.34 5.56
N PRO A 43 4.97 -2.00 5.11
CA PRO A 43 5.72 -0.88 5.67
C PRO A 43 5.06 0.48 5.37
N ALA A 44 4.46 0.66 4.18
CA ALA A 44 3.73 1.90 3.90
C ALA A 44 2.56 2.09 4.86
N SER A 45 1.72 1.07 5.02
CA SER A 45 0.55 1.14 5.92
C SER A 45 0.97 1.31 7.37
N TRP A 46 2.08 0.68 7.77
CA TRP A 46 2.70 0.87 9.08
C TRP A 46 3.11 2.32 9.33
N ILE A 47 3.90 2.90 8.42
CA ILE A 47 4.38 4.28 8.51
C ILE A 47 3.22 5.28 8.51
N ILE A 48 2.26 5.12 7.58
CA ILE A 48 1.08 6.00 7.51
C ILE A 48 0.29 5.89 8.81
N THR A 49 0.10 4.68 9.35
CA THR A 49 -0.57 4.47 10.64
C THR A 49 0.10 5.23 11.77
N LEU A 50 1.43 5.25 11.82
CA LEU A 50 2.17 6.02 12.82
C LEU A 50 1.95 7.53 12.64
N TRP A 51 1.89 8.02 11.41
CA TRP A 51 1.66 9.45 11.10
C TRP A 51 0.27 9.93 11.48
N ILE A 52 -0.75 9.10 11.32
CA ILE A 52 -2.16 9.50 11.55
C ILE A 52 -2.78 8.83 12.79
N ARG A 53 -1.95 8.39 13.75
CA ARG A 53 -2.35 7.54 14.89
C ARG A 53 -3.36 8.15 15.88
N GLY A 54 -3.78 9.40 15.70
CA GLY A 54 -4.80 10.08 16.50
C GLY A 54 -6.10 10.40 15.74
N GLU A 55 -6.19 10.08 14.45
CA GLU A 55 -7.34 10.44 13.61
C GLU A 55 -8.53 9.48 13.80
N SER A 56 -9.75 10.03 13.87
CA SER A 56 -11.00 9.30 14.18
C SER A 56 -11.38 8.21 13.16
N HIS A 57 -10.70 8.13 12.03
CA HIS A 57 -10.97 7.18 10.95
C HIS A 57 -9.69 6.55 10.39
N LEU A 58 -8.73 6.22 11.27
CA LEU A 58 -7.43 5.67 10.89
C LEU A 58 -7.54 4.52 9.87
N LEU A 59 -8.31 3.49 10.18
CA LEU A 59 -8.44 2.31 9.32
C LEU A 59 -8.93 2.67 7.91
N VAL A 60 -9.98 3.49 7.83
CA VAL A 60 -10.53 3.94 6.54
C VAL A 60 -9.53 4.81 5.78
N ASN A 61 -8.81 5.70 6.48
CA ASN A 61 -7.81 6.57 5.86
C ASN A 61 -6.65 5.77 5.24
N VAL A 62 -6.10 4.80 5.97
CA VAL A 62 -4.97 3.98 5.46
C VAL A 62 -5.44 3.05 4.34
N LEU A 63 -6.61 2.42 4.47
CA LEU A 63 -7.19 1.60 3.40
C LEU A 63 -7.48 2.42 2.14
N SER A 64 -7.99 3.65 2.29
CA SER A 64 -8.27 4.53 1.15
C SER A 64 -6.99 4.84 0.38
N VAL A 65 -5.88 5.15 1.08
CA VAL A 65 -4.59 5.44 0.46
C VAL A 65 -4.03 4.22 -0.28
N THR A 66 -4.02 3.07 0.37
CA THR A 66 -3.43 1.84 -0.18
C THR A 66 -4.24 1.27 -1.36
N LEU A 67 -5.57 1.22 -1.24
CA LEU A 67 -6.44 0.73 -2.31
C LEU A 67 -6.53 1.72 -3.49
N SER A 68 -6.51 3.04 -3.24
CA SER A 68 -6.46 4.01 -4.33
C SER A 68 -5.14 3.93 -5.09
N PHE A 69 -4.02 3.72 -4.39
CA PHE A 69 -2.73 3.50 -5.04
C PHE A 69 -2.77 2.26 -5.93
N ASN A 70 -3.33 1.15 -5.42
CA ASN A 70 -3.49 -0.07 -6.21
C ASN A 70 -4.38 0.13 -7.45
N LEU A 71 -5.44 0.93 -7.34
CA LEU A 71 -6.25 1.28 -8.52
C LEU A 71 -5.46 2.13 -9.53
N VAL A 72 -4.69 3.11 -9.03
CA VAL A 72 -3.88 3.99 -9.87
C VAL A 72 -2.81 3.21 -10.64
N THR A 73 -2.19 2.19 -10.04
CA THR A 73 -1.20 1.36 -10.76
C THR A 73 -1.83 0.64 -11.96
N TYR A 74 -3.06 0.11 -11.83
CA TYR A 74 -3.78 -0.45 -12.98
C TYR A 74 -4.14 0.59 -14.04
N LEU A 75 -4.60 1.78 -13.62
CA LEU A 75 -4.89 2.87 -14.55
C LEU A 75 -3.65 3.31 -15.33
N LEU A 76 -2.48 3.33 -14.68
CA LEU A 76 -1.19 3.65 -15.31
C LEU A 76 -0.68 2.54 -16.25
N GLN A 77 -1.09 1.30 -16.06
CA GLN A 77 -0.76 0.19 -16.97
C GLN A 77 -1.51 0.29 -18.32
N THR A 78 -2.70 0.90 -18.32
CA THR A 78 -3.53 1.06 -19.53
C THR A 78 -2.83 1.79 -20.68
N PRO A 79 -2.23 2.99 -20.49
CA PRO A 79 -1.49 3.68 -21.56
C PRO A 79 -0.21 2.95 -21.99
N LEU A 80 0.28 1.97 -21.21
CA LEU A 80 1.44 1.14 -21.55
C LEU A 80 1.06 -0.07 -22.42
N GLY A 81 -0.22 -0.22 -22.81
CA GLY A 81 -0.71 -1.34 -23.61
C GLY A 81 -0.80 -2.66 -22.84
N ILE A 82 -0.68 -2.62 -21.51
CA ILE A 82 -0.82 -3.80 -20.66
C ILE A 82 -2.32 -4.10 -20.51
N PRO A 83 -2.78 -5.33 -20.82
CA PRO A 83 -4.18 -5.68 -20.76
C PRO A 83 -4.71 -5.61 -19.33
N TRP A 84 -5.94 -5.13 -19.18
CA TRP A 84 -6.61 -5.08 -17.89
C TRP A 84 -6.77 -6.49 -17.30
N PRO A 85 -6.52 -6.69 -16.00
CA PRO A 85 -6.69 -8.00 -15.37
C PRO A 85 -8.16 -8.46 -15.41
N SER A 86 -8.37 -9.77 -15.33
CA SER A 86 -9.72 -10.33 -15.17
C SER A 86 -10.35 -9.85 -13.84
N ALA A 87 -11.68 -9.78 -13.79
CA ALA A 87 -12.41 -9.35 -12.59
C ALA A 87 -12.03 -10.16 -11.34
N LEU A 88 -11.82 -11.48 -11.50
CA LEU A 88 -11.36 -12.35 -10.42
C LEU A 88 -9.95 -11.97 -9.94
N LYS A 89 -9.01 -11.76 -10.87
CA LYS A 89 -7.63 -11.38 -10.52
C LYS A 89 -7.60 -10.02 -9.83
N LEU A 90 -8.39 -9.06 -10.32
CA LEU A 90 -8.54 -7.75 -9.70
C LEU A 90 -9.11 -7.86 -8.28
N ALA A 91 -10.17 -8.64 -8.07
CA ALA A 91 -10.76 -8.83 -6.75
C ALA A 91 -9.77 -9.47 -5.76
N LEU A 92 -9.05 -10.51 -6.18
CA LEU A 92 -8.03 -11.16 -5.35
C LEU A 92 -6.90 -10.22 -4.97
N ASP A 93 -6.47 -9.37 -5.91
CA ASP A 93 -5.42 -8.40 -5.66
C ASP A 93 -5.86 -7.30 -4.68
N PHE A 94 -7.09 -6.79 -4.81
CA PHE A 94 -7.66 -5.85 -3.82
C PHE A 94 -7.79 -6.48 -2.42
N VAL A 95 -8.18 -7.76 -2.34
CA VAL A 95 -8.24 -8.49 -1.06
C VAL A 95 -6.84 -8.66 -0.47
N LEU A 96 -5.85 -9.01 -1.29
CA LEU A 96 -4.46 -9.14 -0.87
C LEU A 96 -3.93 -7.81 -0.31
N VAL A 97 -4.10 -6.71 -1.05
CA VAL A 97 -3.68 -5.37 -0.61
C VAL A 97 -4.38 -4.99 0.69
N ALA A 98 -5.69 -5.20 0.81
CA ALA A 98 -6.43 -4.93 2.04
C ALA A 98 -5.87 -5.73 3.23
N ALA A 99 -5.57 -7.02 3.05
CA ALA A 99 -5.00 -7.86 4.10
C ALA A 99 -3.61 -7.39 4.54
N LEU A 100 -2.73 -7.08 3.59
CA LEU A 100 -1.39 -6.55 3.86
C LEU A 100 -1.45 -5.18 4.56
N THR A 101 -2.39 -4.34 4.16
CA THR A 101 -2.64 -3.04 4.79
C THR A 101 -3.10 -3.20 6.23
N LEU A 102 -4.06 -4.08 6.50
CA LEU A 102 -4.52 -4.37 7.86
C LEU A 102 -3.38 -4.88 8.75
N MET A 103 -2.48 -5.71 8.21
CA MET A 103 -1.29 -6.15 8.91
C MET A 103 -0.36 -4.98 9.26
N GLY A 104 -0.09 -4.07 8.32
CA GLY A 104 0.69 -2.85 8.59
C GLY A 104 0.05 -1.93 9.62
N ILE A 105 -1.27 -1.74 9.55
CA ILE A 105 -2.04 -0.99 10.56
C ILE A 105 -1.90 -1.62 11.95
N TYR A 106 -2.05 -2.94 12.04
CA TYR A 106 -1.89 -3.66 13.30
C TYR A 106 -0.51 -3.43 13.92
N LEU A 107 0.55 -3.55 13.12
CA LEU A 107 1.93 -3.28 13.57
C LEU A 107 2.10 -1.83 14.05
N GLY A 108 1.46 -0.87 13.37
CA GLY A 108 1.59 0.56 13.71
C GLY A 108 0.85 0.91 14.99
N MET A 109 -0.31 0.29 15.20
CA MET A 109 -1.07 0.42 16.44
C MET A 109 -0.39 -0.24 17.64
N ARG A 110 0.43 -1.27 17.42
CA ARG A 110 1.21 -1.96 18.48
C ARG A 110 2.52 -1.27 18.82
N TRP A 111 3.01 -0.36 17.98
CA TRP A 111 4.25 0.37 18.24
C TRP A 111 4.13 1.22 19.52
N PRO A 112 5.14 1.31 20.39
CA PRO A 112 5.08 2.19 21.56
C PRO A 112 4.82 3.63 21.14
N LYS A 113 3.93 4.34 21.83
CA LYS A 113 3.85 5.80 21.67
C LYS A 113 5.11 6.37 22.32
N ARG A 114 5.84 7.25 21.62
CA ARG A 114 6.84 8.07 22.30
C ARG A 114 6.07 8.94 23.28
N GLU A 115 6.31 8.74 24.57
CA GLU A 115 5.96 9.74 25.57
C GLU A 115 6.79 10.98 25.22
N GLU A 116 6.12 12.06 24.85
CA GLU A 116 6.75 13.36 24.69
C GLU A 116 7.17 13.81 26.09
N SER A 117 8.44 13.59 26.42
CA SER A 117 9.11 14.07 27.64
C SER A 117 9.48 15.53 27.52
#